data_AF-A0A851UR29-F1
#
_entry.id   AF-A0A851UR29-F1
#
_cell.length_a   1.000
_cell.length_b   1.000
_cell.length_c   1.000
_cell.angle_alpha   90.00
_cell.angle_beta   90.00
_cell.angle_gamma   90.00
#
_symmetry.space_group_name_H-M   'P 1'
#
loop_
_entity.id
_entity.type
_entity.pdbx_description
1 polymer ?
#
loop_
_entity_poly.entity_id
_entity_poly.type
_entity_poly.pdbx_seq_one_letter_code
_entity_poly.pdbx_strand_id
1 'polypeptide(L)'
;QTLESELKQVTGQFQETQSRMRQLIHSSSEKFQNIWIVNEEEAKALIQEVLDADRIIHIQQLGLPWEEPCLQFMDNVGPLGGQKQEKKEAMQVAMELLEGGICELLGIFR
;
A
#
# COMPACT_ATOMS: atom_id res chain seq x y z
N GLN A 1 25.81 0.16 -39.30
CA GLN A 1 24.36 -0.12 -39.12
C GLN A 1 24.05 -0.96 -37.88
N THR A 2 25.02 -1.60 -37.22
CA THR A 2 24.78 -2.46 -36.05
C THR A 2 24.45 -1.69 -34.76
N LEU A 3 25.18 -0.60 -34.48
CA LEU A 3 25.07 0.13 -33.20
C LEU A 3 23.73 0.86 -33.02
N GLU A 4 23.19 1.49 -34.06
CA GLU A 4 21.90 2.19 -34.02
C GLU A 4 20.74 1.22 -33.80
N SER A 5 20.85 0.02 -34.37
CA SER A 5 19.86 -1.05 -34.20
C SER A 5 19.86 -1.56 -32.75
N GLU A 6 21.04 -1.81 -32.17
CA GLU A 6 21.18 -2.22 -30.78
C GLU A 6 20.67 -1.15 -29.81
N LEU A 7 20.99 0.13 -30.07
CA LEU A 7 20.50 1.25 -29.26
C LEU A 7 18.98 1.35 -29.27
N LYS A 8 18.35 1.19 -30.46
CA LYS A 8 16.89 1.18 -30.59
C LYS A 8 16.26 0.00 -29.85
N GLN A 9 16.87 -1.19 -29.92
CA GLN A 9 16.39 -2.37 -29.22
C GLN A 9 16.45 -2.20 -27.70
N VAL A 10 17.59 -1.74 -27.17
CA VAL A 10 17.77 -1.51 -25.72
C VAL A 10 16.79 -0.44 -25.21
N THR A 11 16.59 0.64 -25.96
CA THR A 11 15.62 1.68 -25.62
C THR A 11 14.19 1.13 -25.56
N GLY A 12 13.80 0.26 -26.50
CA GLY A 12 12.49 -0.39 -26.50
C GLY A 12 12.28 -1.30 -25.29
N GLN A 13 13.27 -2.13 -24.96
CA GLN A 13 13.23 -3.00 -23.77
C GLN A 13 13.12 -2.20 -22.47
N PHE A 14 13.78 -1.05 -22.42
CA PHE A 14 13.71 -0.16 -21.28
C PHE A 14 12.30 0.43 -21.09
N GLN A 15 11.71 0.99 -22.15
CA GLN A 15 10.36 1.55 -22.10
C GLN A 15 9.32 0.51 -21.71
N GLU A 16 9.46 -0.72 -22.22
CA GLU A 16 8.60 -1.84 -21.83
C GLU A 16 8.74 -2.18 -20.35
N THR A 17 9.98 -2.27 -19.84
CA THR A 17 10.25 -2.53 -18.42
C THR A 17 9.62 -1.47 -17.53
N GLN A 18 9.77 -0.20 -17.89
CA GLN A 18 9.18 0.92 -17.16
C GLN A 18 7.64 0.86 -17.16
N SER A 19 7.03 0.50 -18.30
CA SER A 19 5.57 0.34 -18.40
C SER A 19 5.05 -0.76 -17.47
N ARG A 20 5.73 -1.90 -17.43
CA ARG A 20 5.39 -3.02 -16.53
C ARG A 20 5.55 -2.62 -15.07
N MET A 21 6.59 -1.86 -14.72
CA MET A 21 6.78 -1.36 -13.35
C MET A 21 5.63 -0.47 -12.89
N ARG A 22 5.16 0.47 -13.73
CA ARG A 22 3.98 1.30 -13.42
C ARG A 22 2.74 0.46 -13.12
N GLN A 23 2.48 -0.55 -13.95
CA GLN A 23 1.35 -1.45 -13.76
C GLN A 23 1.47 -2.29 -12.48
N LEU A 24 2.68 -2.71 -12.12
CA LEU A 24 2.93 -3.43 -10.88
C LEU A 24 2.72 -2.55 -9.65
N ILE A 25 3.23 -1.32 -9.62
CA ILE A 25 2.99 -0.36 -8.52
C ILE A 25 1.49 -0.16 -8.33
N HIS A 26 0.77 0.16 -9.41
CA HIS A 26 -0.67 0.40 -9.35
C HIS A 26 -1.43 -0.84 -8.85
N SER A 27 -1.24 -2.00 -9.48
CA SER A 27 -1.93 -3.23 -9.07
C SER A 27 -1.55 -3.71 -7.66
N SER A 28 -0.32 -3.43 -7.21
CA SER A 28 0.10 -3.77 -5.85
C SER A 28 -0.59 -2.89 -4.80
N SER A 29 -0.74 -1.59 -5.08
CA SER A 29 -1.46 -0.66 -4.21
C SER A 29 -2.94 -1.05 -4.09
N GLU A 30 -3.59 -1.40 -5.20
CA GLU A 30 -5.00 -1.85 -5.19
C GLU A 30 -5.16 -3.15 -4.38
N LYS A 31 -4.28 -4.13 -4.60
CA LYS A 31 -4.30 -5.39 -3.84
C LYS A 31 -4.07 -5.16 -2.36
N PHE A 32 -3.11 -4.29 -2.01
CA PHE A 32 -2.84 -3.95 -0.62
C PHE A 32 -4.05 -3.33 0.05
N GLN A 33 -4.70 -2.36 -0.60
CA GLN A 33 -5.91 -1.72 -0.08
C GLN A 33 -7.06 -2.73 0.11
N ASN A 34 -7.26 -3.63 -0.85
CA ASN A 34 -8.31 -4.65 -0.74
C ASN A 34 -8.05 -5.61 0.44
N ILE A 35 -6.81 -6.11 0.58
CA ILE A 35 -6.43 -6.99 1.69
C ILE A 35 -6.55 -6.24 3.02
N TRP A 36 -6.16 -4.96 3.06
CA TRP A 36 -6.30 -4.14 4.26
C TRP A 36 -7.76 -4.08 4.73
N ILE A 37 -8.69 -3.76 3.83
CA ILE A 37 -10.11 -3.62 4.18
C ILE A 37 -10.67 -4.94 4.73
N VAL A 38 -10.33 -6.06 4.09
CA VAL A 38 -10.77 -7.39 4.55
C VAL A 38 -10.21 -7.71 5.94
N ASN A 39 -8.92 -7.46 6.16
CA ASN A 39 -8.30 -7.72 7.46
C ASN A 39 -8.84 -6.77 8.54
N GLU A 40 -9.13 -5.52 8.20
CA GLU A 40 -9.72 -4.54 9.11
C GLU A 40 -11.14 -4.97 9.52
N GLU A 41 -11.95 -5.46 8.59
CA GLU A 41 -13.27 -6.01 8.88
C GLU A 41 -13.18 -7.22 9.84
N GLU A 42 -12.28 -8.16 9.56
CA GLU A 42 -12.05 -9.33 10.42
C GLU A 42 -11.58 -8.93 11.83
N ALA A 43 -10.64 -7.99 11.92
CA ALA A 43 -10.16 -7.49 13.21
C ALA A 43 -11.27 -6.80 14.01
N LYS A 44 -12.15 -6.03 13.36
CA LYS A 44 -13.29 -5.39 14.01
C LYS A 44 -14.29 -6.41 14.55
N ALA A 45 -14.57 -7.48 13.80
CA ALA A 45 -15.42 -8.57 14.26
C ALA A 45 -14.85 -9.24 15.52
N LEU A 46 -13.55 -9.54 15.52
CA LEU A 46 -12.88 -10.12 16.69
C LEU A 46 -12.92 -9.19 17.91
N ILE A 47 -12.73 -7.89 17.72
CA ILE A 47 -12.84 -6.91 18.83
C ILE A 47 -14.26 -6.94 19.42
N GLN A 48 -15.30 -7.03 18.59
CA GLN A 48 -16.68 -7.12 19.09
C GLN A 48 -16.89 -8.38 19.94
N GLU A 49 -16.37 -9.54 19.50
CA GLU A 49 -16.43 -10.78 20.27
C GLU A 49 -15.72 -10.65 21.63
N VAL A 50 -14.56 -10.00 21.64
CA VAL A 50 -13.80 -9.74 22.87
C VAL A 50 -14.56 -8.80 23.81
N LEU A 51 -15.20 -7.75 23.30
CA LEU A 51 -16.00 -6.82 24.10
C LEU A 51 -17.22 -7.51 24.71
N ASP A 52 -17.88 -8.38 23.96
CA ASP A 52 -19.00 -9.16 24.46
C ASP A 52 -18.56 -10.11 25.58
N ALA A 53 -17.41 -10.78 25.40
CA ALA A 53 -16.84 -11.63 26.42
C ALA A 53 -16.43 -10.85 27.67
N ASP A 54 -15.78 -9.70 27.49
CA ASP A 54 -15.36 -8.80 28.57
C ASP A 54 -16.56 -8.32 29.39
N ARG A 55 -17.64 -7.92 28.71
CA ARG A 55 -18.91 -7.54 29.32
C ARG A 55 -19.51 -8.69 30.15
N ILE A 56 -19.53 -9.90 29.60
CA ILE A 56 -20.05 -11.09 30.30
C ILE A 56 -19.24 -11.37 31.56
N ILE A 57 -17.91 -11.33 31.48
CA ILE A 57 -17.02 -11.57 32.62
C ILE A 57 -17.26 -10.52 33.72
N HIS A 58 -17.29 -9.24 33.36
CA HIS A 58 -17.53 -8.14 34.30
C HIS A 58 -18.86 -8.30 35.04
N ILE A 59 -19.95 -8.47 34.29
CA ILE A 59 -21.29 -8.47 34.88
C ILE A 59 -21.58 -9.79 35.61
N GLN A 60 -21.26 -10.94 35.00
CA GLN A 60 -21.70 -12.24 35.51
C GLN A 60 -20.71 -12.87 36.48
N GLN A 61 -19.41 -12.79 36.19
CA GLN A 61 -18.41 -13.48 37.01
C GLN A 61 -17.89 -12.59 38.14
N LEU A 62 -17.69 -11.29 37.86
CA LEU A 62 -17.14 -10.34 38.82
C LEU A 62 -18.21 -9.56 39.58
N GLY A 63 -19.43 -9.48 39.05
CA GLY A 63 -20.50 -8.67 39.64
C GLY A 63 -20.21 -7.17 39.61
N LEU A 64 -19.35 -6.72 38.69
CA LEU A 64 -18.95 -5.33 38.52
C LEU A 64 -19.70 -4.70 37.33
N PRO A 65 -19.99 -3.38 37.37
CA PRO A 65 -20.50 -2.69 36.20
C PRO A 65 -19.44 -2.72 35.08
N TRP A 66 -19.89 -3.00 33.87
CA TRP A 66 -19.05 -2.93 32.67
C TRP A 66 -19.12 -1.53 32.06
N GLU A 67 -17.96 -0.94 31.79
CA GLU A 67 -17.83 0.34 31.08
C GLU A 67 -17.21 0.08 29.71
N GLU A 68 -17.90 0.50 28.67
CA GLU A 68 -17.43 0.31 27.29
C GLU A 68 -16.20 1.19 27.03
N PRO A 69 -15.10 0.63 26.48
CA PRO A 69 -13.92 1.41 26.15
C PRO A 69 -14.18 2.37 24.98
N CYS A 70 -13.38 3.44 24.88
CA CYS A 70 -13.44 4.36 23.75
C CYS A 70 -12.87 3.70 22.48
N LEU A 71 -13.71 3.46 21.48
CA LEU A 71 -13.35 2.76 20.24
C LEU A 71 -13.30 3.68 19.00
N GLN A 72 -13.07 4.99 19.17
CA GLN A 72 -13.00 5.96 18.06
C GLN A 72 -12.01 5.57 16.94
N PHE A 73 -11.01 4.74 17.24
CA PHE A 73 -10.07 4.24 16.24
C PHE A 73 -10.71 3.23 15.27
N MET A 74 -11.85 2.60 15.63
CA MET A 74 -12.59 1.64 14.80
C MET A 74 -13.49 2.31 13.77
N ASP A 75 -13.76 3.60 13.87
CA ASP A 75 -14.59 4.35 12.91
C ASP A 75 -13.90 4.56 11.55
N ASN A 76 -12.60 4.28 11.47
CA ASN A 76 -11.83 4.40 10.24
C ASN A 76 -12.15 3.26 9.27
N VAL A 77 -12.02 3.53 7.96
CA VAL A 77 -12.10 2.51 6.91
C VAL A 77 -10.91 2.70 5.98
N GLY A 78 -10.09 1.66 5.86
CA GLY A 78 -8.91 1.64 5.02
C GLY A 78 -7.61 2.04 5.74
N PRO A 79 -6.47 2.04 5.02
CA PRO A 79 -5.16 2.28 5.62
C PRO A 79 -5.08 3.64 6.32
N LEU A 80 -4.70 3.62 7.60
CA LEU A 80 -4.45 4.82 8.39
C LEU A 80 -3.21 5.54 7.86
N GLY A 81 -3.40 6.43 6.88
CA GLY A 81 -2.24 7.05 6.23
C GLY A 81 -2.49 7.78 4.91
N GLY A 82 -3.68 8.36 4.68
CA GLY A 82 -3.89 9.28 3.56
C GLY A 82 -2.96 10.51 3.57
N GLN A 83 -2.16 10.71 4.63
CA GLN A 83 -1.12 11.73 4.70
C GLN A 83 0.27 11.11 4.52
N LYS A 84 0.76 11.14 3.28
CA LYS A 84 2.09 11.65 2.92
C LYS A 84 3.33 11.24 3.75
N GLN A 85 3.37 10.06 4.37
CA GLN A 85 4.68 9.45 4.59
C GLN A 85 5.10 8.85 3.26
N GLU A 86 5.78 9.66 2.44
CA GLU A 86 6.46 9.27 1.20
C GLU A 86 7.59 8.28 1.52
N LYS A 87 7.25 7.10 2.06
CA LYS A 87 8.10 5.93 1.88
C LYS A 87 7.88 5.52 0.44
N LYS A 88 8.58 6.19 -0.47
CA LYS A 88 8.66 5.76 -1.86
C LYS A 88 9.01 4.28 -1.83
N GLU A 89 8.09 3.45 -2.31
CA GLU A 89 8.35 2.03 -2.42
C GLU A 89 9.62 1.85 -3.26
N ALA A 90 10.41 0.82 -2.96
CA ALA A 90 11.65 0.57 -3.70
C ALA A 90 11.42 0.55 -5.23
N MET A 91 10.24 0.11 -5.66
CA MET A 91 9.77 0.11 -7.04
C MET A 91 9.57 1.52 -7.62
N GLN A 92 9.04 2.45 -6.83
CA GLN A 92 8.84 3.84 -7.23
C GLN A 92 10.17 4.60 -7.30
N VAL A 93 11.09 4.35 -6.36
CA VAL A 93 12.47 4.87 -6.42
C VAL A 93 13.19 4.33 -7.66
N ALA A 94 13.07 3.03 -7.95
CA ALA A 94 13.63 2.44 -9.15
C ALA A 94 13.05 3.08 -10.42
N MET A 95 11.74 3.34 -10.46
CA MET A 95 11.10 4.01 -11.59
C MET A 95 11.61 5.44 -11.82
N GLU A 96 11.78 6.24 -10.76
CA GLU A 96 12.34 7.59 -10.86
C GLU A 96 13.79 7.59 -11.38
N LEU A 97 14.61 6.64 -10.91
CA LEU A 97 15.98 6.46 -11.40
C LEU A 97 16.01 6.05 -12.88
N LEU A 98 15.08 5.20 -13.30
CA LEU A 98 14.92 4.79 -14.69
C LEU A 98 14.46 5.96 -15.57
N GLU A 99 13.58 6.83 -15.07
CA GLU A 99 13.15 8.03 -15.78
C GLU A 99 14.29 9.04 -15.98
N GLY A 100 15.10 9.29 -14.95
CA GLY A 100 16.26 10.18 -15.03
C GLY A 100 17.33 9.67 -16.01
N GLY A 101 17.62 8.36 -15.99
CA GLY A 101 18.65 7.75 -16.83
C GLY A 101 18.36 7.84 -18.33
N ILE A 102 17.10 7.71 -18.76
CA ILE A 102 16.74 7.91 -20.19
C ILE A 102 16.87 9.38 -20.59
N CYS A 103 16.41 10.31 -19.74
CA CYS A 103 16.44 11.74 -20.05
C CYS A 103 17.87 12.25 -20.27
N GLU A 104 18.83 11.74 -19.49
CA GLU A 104 20.27 12.01 -19.70
C GLU A 104 20.80 11.35 -20.98
N LEU A 105 20.45 10.09 -21.25
CA LEU A 105 20.88 9.35 -22.45
C LEU A 105 20.33 9.93 -23.77
N LEU A 106 19.10 10.46 -23.76
CA LEU A 106 18.47 11.06 -24.93
C LEU A 106 18.74 12.56 -25.07
N GLY A 107 19.49 13.18 -24.16
CA GLY A 107 19.83 14.60 -24.22
C GLY A 107 18.63 15.54 -24.12
N ILE A 108 17.55 15.14 -23.43
CA ILE A 108 16.27 15.88 -23.39
C ILE A 108 16.29 17.02 -22.35
N PHE A 109 17.33 17.13 -21.52
CA PHE A 109 17.57 18.34 -20.74
C PHE A 109 18.39 19.36 -21.54
N ARG A 110 17.68 20.33 -22.14
CA ARG A 110 18.23 21.63 -22.56
C ARG A 110 17.48 22.74 -21.84
#